data_AF-A0A8C1LLT3-F1
#
_entry.id   AF-A0A8C1LLT3-F1
#
_cell.length_a   1.000
_cell.length_b   1.000
_cell.length_c   1.000
_cell.angle_alpha   90.00
_cell.angle_beta   90.00
_cell.angle_gamma   90.00
#
_symmetry.space_group_name_H-M   'P 1'
#
loop_
_entity.id
_entity.type
_entity.pdbx_description
1 polymer ?
#
loop_
_entity_poly.entity_id
_entity_poly.type
_entity_poly.pdbx_seq_one_letter_code
_entity_poly.pdbx_strand_id
1 'polypeptide(L)'
;MGCKGSSGTGVRYKLTLATGLLECLCFAGVVFGWASLVFVLKTDGYFSDLCINATDASGELGTDCSLQDENFSLVFTVASFMNNFLTLPNGFFYDHFGTMATRFLAIFLYTTGTLIVALSNKALSILLFPALSIVAVGGILFLMTNMQVGNLFGYHRSTIITVYNGAFDSSSVIFLIIKVLYERGVSLRSSFLFLSACNLIHLLRTLFLMPKSHIPYPIPDDYKYGIMVSTKAWTSRTPVFNIDNNNKKHFLSNSFRSCVLSWFFLWHLIWLSVMQLRHYFFIGTLNPMLNRLANQDPDIVSDYTNAFAFTQFCGVLCAPWNGLLMDRHKRKPLDPGQLKEKCEGVSEQEADLRSSVLSLLLTSLQCLLFSICASIPFLPLQYVTFILQVLNRSFLYGGNAAFISIAFPARHFGKLYGLAMSLSAVVSLLQYPCFALNKVLGGDPFCVNQ
;
A
#
# COMPACT_ATOMS: atom_id res chain seq x y z
N MET A 1 -31.75 14.67 19.90
CA MET A 1 -33.17 14.87 19.50
C MET A 1 -33.34 14.34 18.07
N GLY A 2 -34.24 13.37 17.89
CA GLY A 2 -34.84 12.77 16.68
C GLY A 2 -34.19 12.87 15.27
N CYS A 3 -33.83 11.70 14.73
CA CYS A 3 -33.67 11.40 13.29
C CYS A 3 -34.90 11.76 12.45
N LYS A 4 -34.69 12.42 11.30
CA LYS A 4 -35.51 12.29 10.06
C LYS A 4 -34.77 12.96 8.88
N GLY A 5 -33.76 12.25 8.38
CA GLY A 5 -32.93 12.67 7.23
C GLY A 5 -31.72 11.76 6.93
N SER A 6 -31.42 10.80 7.82
CA SER A 6 -30.14 10.08 7.87
C SER A 6 -30.07 8.73 7.15
N SER A 7 -31.17 8.19 6.63
CA SER A 7 -31.17 6.85 6.00
C SER A 7 -30.32 6.81 4.72
N GLY A 8 -30.45 7.82 3.84
CA GLY A 8 -29.73 7.87 2.57
C GLY A 8 -28.23 8.17 2.69
N THR A 9 -27.83 9.01 3.64
CA THR A 9 -26.41 9.35 3.88
C THR A 9 -25.63 8.17 4.44
N GLY A 10 -26.22 7.42 5.39
CA GLY A 10 -25.60 6.21 5.94
C GLY A 10 -25.39 5.11 4.89
N VAL A 11 -26.38 4.88 4.02
CA VAL A 11 -26.27 3.92 2.91
C VAL A 11 -25.17 4.35 1.95
N ARG A 12 -25.08 5.64 1.62
CA ARG A 12 -24.04 6.18 0.73
C ARG A 12 -22.63 5.99 1.29
N TYR A 13 -22.43 6.24 2.58
CA TYR A 13 -21.11 6.08 3.20
C TYR A 13 -20.67 4.62 3.14
N LYS A 14 -21.57 3.69 3.47
CA LYS A 14 -21.34 2.24 3.36
C LYS A 14 -21.05 1.82 1.91
N LEU A 15 -21.77 2.35 0.93
CA LEU A 15 -21.54 2.07 -0.49
C LEU A 15 -20.18 2.62 -0.97
N THR A 16 -19.81 3.83 -0.53
CA THR A 16 -18.52 4.47 -0.85
C THR A 16 -17.36 3.65 -0.29
N LEU A 17 -17.54 3.12 0.93
CA LEU A 17 -16.60 2.20 1.57
C LEU A 17 -16.51 0.88 0.80
N ALA A 18 -17.63 0.18 0.60
CA ALA A 18 -17.63 -1.14 -0.05
C ALA A 18 -17.03 -1.10 -1.47
N THR A 19 -17.44 -0.11 -2.28
CA THR A 19 -16.90 0.05 -3.64
C THR A 19 -15.43 0.47 -3.64
N GLY A 20 -15.00 1.27 -2.66
CA GLY A 20 -13.59 1.61 -2.49
C GLY A 20 -12.75 0.40 -2.08
N LEU A 21 -13.27 -0.45 -1.20
CA LEU A 21 -12.58 -1.67 -0.76
C LEU A 21 -12.39 -2.63 -1.93
N LEU A 22 -13.43 -2.82 -2.74
CA LEU A 22 -13.36 -3.61 -3.97
C LEU A 22 -12.34 -3.02 -4.96
N GLU A 23 -12.34 -1.69 -5.13
CA GLU A 23 -11.35 -1.00 -5.97
C GLU A 23 -9.92 -1.24 -5.46
N CYS A 24 -9.66 -1.09 -4.16
CA CYS A 24 -8.33 -1.35 -3.61
C CYS A 24 -7.93 -2.83 -3.75
N LEU A 25 -8.86 -3.76 -3.48
CA LEU A 25 -8.65 -5.20 -3.53
C LEU A 25 -8.36 -5.72 -4.94
N CYS A 26 -8.93 -5.10 -5.97
CA CYS A 26 -8.80 -5.60 -7.33
C CYS A 26 -7.74 -4.86 -8.16
N PHE A 27 -7.35 -3.64 -7.79
CA PHE A 27 -6.55 -2.81 -8.71
C PHE A 27 -5.36 -2.11 -8.07
N ALA A 28 -5.34 -1.85 -6.77
CA ALA A 28 -4.43 -0.85 -6.24
C ALA A 28 -2.98 -1.33 -6.03
N GLY A 29 -2.77 -2.56 -5.55
CA GLY A 29 -1.44 -3.11 -5.22
C GLY A 29 -1.08 -4.38 -6.01
N VAL A 30 -1.66 -4.58 -7.20
CA VAL A 30 -1.51 -5.82 -7.99
C VAL A 30 -0.05 -6.18 -8.29
N VAL A 31 0.82 -5.17 -8.44
CA VAL A 31 2.25 -5.32 -8.72
C VAL A 31 2.99 -6.08 -7.61
N PHE A 32 2.49 -6.07 -6.38
CA PHE A 32 3.09 -6.85 -5.29
C PHE A 32 2.83 -8.37 -5.40
N GLY A 33 1.97 -8.80 -6.34
CA GLY A 33 1.81 -10.21 -6.75
C GLY A 33 2.82 -10.64 -7.82
N TRP A 34 3.92 -9.90 -7.98
CA TRP A 34 4.91 -10.06 -9.07
C TRP A 34 5.37 -11.49 -9.30
N ALA A 35 5.64 -12.25 -8.23
CA ALA A 35 6.14 -13.61 -8.35
C ALA A 35 5.24 -14.52 -9.19
N SER A 36 3.91 -14.37 -9.08
CA SER A 36 2.95 -15.11 -9.92
C SER A 36 2.97 -14.65 -11.38
N LEU A 37 3.19 -13.35 -11.62
CA LEU A 37 3.27 -12.81 -12.98
C LEU A 37 4.57 -13.22 -13.68
N VAL A 38 5.71 -13.29 -12.97
CA VAL A 38 7.00 -13.75 -13.51
C VAL A 38 6.87 -15.15 -14.10
N PHE A 39 6.14 -16.05 -13.45
CA PHE A 39 5.87 -17.39 -13.99
C PHE A 39 5.23 -17.34 -15.39
N VAL A 40 4.19 -16.50 -15.54
CA VAL A 40 3.50 -16.32 -16.82
C VAL A 40 4.43 -15.71 -17.86
N LEU A 41 5.18 -14.67 -17.49
CA LEU A 41 6.12 -13.98 -18.38
C LEU A 41 7.26 -14.89 -18.86
N LYS A 42 7.81 -15.73 -17.97
CA LYS A 42 8.80 -16.75 -18.34
C LYS A 42 8.23 -17.74 -19.34
N THR A 43 6.99 -18.20 -19.12
CA THR A 43 6.30 -19.13 -20.02
C THR A 43 6.05 -18.52 -21.40
N ASP A 44 5.72 -17.22 -21.47
CA ASP A 44 5.58 -16.46 -22.71
C ASP A 44 6.93 -16.06 -23.36
N GLY A 45 8.07 -16.45 -22.77
CA GLY A 45 9.41 -16.22 -23.31
C GLY A 45 9.95 -14.80 -23.14
N TYR A 46 9.44 -14.03 -22.17
CA TYR A 46 9.99 -12.69 -21.90
C TYR A 46 11.43 -12.79 -21.40
N PHE A 47 12.31 -11.93 -21.91
CA PHE A 47 13.75 -11.92 -21.62
C PHE A 47 14.48 -13.26 -21.86
N SER A 48 13.90 -14.20 -22.61
CA SER A 48 14.53 -15.49 -22.90
C SER A 48 15.88 -15.36 -23.63
N ASP A 49 16.07 -14.25 -24.35
CA ASP A 49 17.30 -13.93 -25.09
C ASP A 49 18.53 -13.73 -24.17
N LEU A 50 18.31 -13.61 -22.86
CA LEU A 50 19.36 -13.46 -21.85
C LEU A 50 19.81 -14.79 -21.24
N CYS A 51 19.11 -15.88 -21.56
CA CYS A 51 19.52 -17.22 -21.13
C CYS A 51 20.65 -17.72 -22.02
N ILE A 52 21.69 -18.29 -21.40
CA ILE A 52 22.86 -18.86 -22.10
C ILE A 52 22.95 -20.36 -21.85
N ASN A 53 23.43 -21.10 -22.85
CA ASN A 53 23.75 -22.51 -22.65
C ASN A 53 25.02 -22.60 -21.79
N ALA A 54 24.90 -23.18 -20.60
CA ALA A 54 26.00 -23.34 -19.65
C ALA A 54 26.23 -24.84 -19.43
N THR A 55 27.49 -25.25 -19.39
CA THR A 55 27.82 -26.63 -19.03
C THR A 55 27.96 -26.71 -17.52
N ASP A 56 27.11 -27.51 -16.86
CA ASP A 56 27.16 -27.71 -15.41
C ASP A 56 28.46 -28.44 -15.02
N ALA A 57 28.82 -28.40 -13.73
CA ALA A 57 30.01 -29.07 -13.19
C ALA A 57 30.01 -30.60 -13.41
N SER A 58 28.86 -31.17 -13.75
CA SER A 58 28.63 -32.57 -14.14
C SER A 58 28.87 -32.86 -15.63
N GLY A 59 29.12 -31.83 -16.46
CA GLY A 59 29.29 -31.96 -17.91
C GLY A 59 27.98 -31.98 -18.71
N GLU A 60 26.82 -31.76 -18.08
CA GLU A 60 25.53 -31.64 -18.77
C GLU A 60 25.29 -30.22 -19.30
N LEU A 61 24.64 -30.11 -20.46
CA LEU A 61 24.29 -28.84 -21.08
C LEU A 61 23.02 -28.29 -20.41
N GLY A 62 23.21 -27.47 -19.37
CA GLY A 62 22.17 -26.69 -18.71
C GLY A 62 21.89 -25.36 -19.41
N THR A 63 20.78 -24.72 -19.07
CA THR A 63 20.49 -23.34 -19.49
C THR A 63 20.58 -22.43 -18.27
N ASP A 64 21.57 -21.55 -18.23
CA ASP A 64 21.69 -20.53 -17.20
C ASP A 64 20.84 -19.31 -17.57
N CYS A 65 19.82 -19.03 -16.76
CA CYS A 65 18.90 -17.90 -16.90
C CYS A 65 19.05 -16.87 -15.78
N SER A 66 20.19 -16.84 -15.09
CA SER A 66 20.47 -15.88 -14.01
C SER A 66 20.22 -14.42 -14.42
N LEU A 67 20.66 -14.01 -15.62
CA LEU A 67 20.43 -12.65 -16.15
C LEU A 67 18.96 -12.33 -16.46
N GLN A 68 18.17 -13.35 -16.82
CA GLN A 68 16.73 -13.21 -17.02
C GLN A 68 16.05 -12.89 -15.68
N ASP A 69 16.41 -13.62 -14.63
CA ASP A 69 15.89 -13.42 -13.28
C ASP A 69 16.32 -12.10 -12.65
N GLU A 70 17.55 -11.65 -12.94
CA GLU A 70 18.02 -10.31 -12.55
C GLU A 70 17.17 -9.21 -13.21
N ASN A 71 16.83 -9.33 -14.50
CA ASN A 71 15.99 -8.35 -15.18
C ASN A 71 14.55 -8.35 -14.66
N PHE A 72 13.94 -9.51 -14.40
CA PHE A 72 12.62 -9.55 -13.77
C PHE A 72 12.64 -8.93 -12.36
N SER A 73 13.69 -9.18 -11.58
CA SER A 73 13.87 -8.56 -10.27
C SER A 73 14.01 -7.05 -10.37
N LEU A 74 14.72 -6.56 -11.40
CA LEU A 74 14.88 -5.14 -11.68
C LEU A 74 13.55 -4.47 -12.07
N VAL A 75 12.74 -5.10 -12.93
CA VAL A 75 11.40 -4.60 -13.31
C VAL A 75 10.55 -4.36 -12.06
N PHE A 76 10.45 -5.34 -11.17
CA PHE A 76 9.70 -5.18 -9.92
C PHE A 76 10.28 -4.11 -9.02
N THR A 77 11.61 -4.02 -8.93
CA THR A 77 12.24 -3.02 -8.07
C THR A 77 12.00 -1.60 -8.60
N VAL A 78 12.08 -1.38 -9.91
CA VAL A 78 11.74 -0.09 -10.53
C VAL A 78 10.26 0.23 -10.32
N ALA A 79 9.35 -0.73 -10.51
CA ALA A 79 7.92 -0.52 -10.32
C ALA A 79 7.56 -0.18 -8.86
N SER A 80 8.08 -0.93 -7.89
CA SER A 80 7.88 -0.69 -6.46
C SER A 80 8.57 0.59 -5.96
N PHE A 81 9.75 0.94 -6.49
CA PHE A 81 10.38 2.23 -6.19
C PHE A 81 9.52 3.40 -6.73
N MET A 82 9.08 3.33 -7.99
CA MET A 82 8.20 4.33 -8.60
C MET A 82 6.87 4.48 -7.84
N ASN A 83 6.28 3.37 -7.40
CA ASN A 83 5.07 3.35 -6.57
C ASN A 83 5.17 4.26 -5.35
N ASN A 84 6.33 4.33 -4.71
CA ASN A 84 6.52 5.09 -3.47
C ASN A 84 7.12 6.48 -3.72
N PHE A 85 8.12 6.56 -4.61
CA PHE A 85 8.79 7.81 -4.92
C PHE A 85 7.83 8.83 -5.54
N LEU A 86 6.98 8.39 -6.47
CA LEU A 86 6.00 9.26 -7.11
C LEU A 86 4.78 9.55 -6.22
N THR A 87 4.66 8.93 -5.04
CA THR A 87 3.62 9.29 -4.05
C THR A 87 3.80 10.72 -3.55
N LEU A 88 5.02 11.26 -3.51
CA LEU A 88 5.28 12.65 -3.13
C LEU A 88 4.68 13.66 -4.13
N PRO A 89 5.08 13.69 -5.42
CA PRO A 89 4.48 14.63 -6.38
C PRO A 89 2.97 14.41 -6.53
N ASN A 90 2.51 13.16 -6.48
CA ASN A 90 1.09 12.84 -6.49
C ASN A 90 0.35 13.31 -5.24
N GLY A 91 1.01 13.31 -4.08
CA GLY A 91 0.48 13.86 -2.84
C GLY A 91 0.33 15.38 -2.90
N PHE A 92 1.28 16.08 -3.53
CA PHE A 92 1.15 17.50 -3.84
C PHE A 92 -0.03 17.77 -4.78
N PHE A 93 -0.15 16.95 -5.83
CA PHE A 93 -1.25 17.03 -6.78
C PHE A 93 -2.61 16.81 -6.09
N TYR A 94 -2.72 15.79 -5.24
CA TYR A 94 -3.92 15.47 -4.47
C TYR A 94 -4.32 16.56 -3.49
N ASP A 95 -3.38 17.09 -2.72
CA ASP A 95 -3.68 18.16 -1.76
C ASP A 95 -4.07 19.48 -2.47
N HIS A 96 -3.59 19.73 -3.69
CA HIS A 96 -3.88 20.97 -4.44
C HIS A 96 -5.14 20.89 -5.32
N PHE A 97 -5.26 19.86 -6.15
CA PHE A 97 -6.35 19.72 -7.12
C PHE A 97 -7.53 18.89 -6.61
N GLY A 98 -7.35 18.16 -5.51
CA GLY A 98 -8.39 17.36 -4.89
C GLY A 98 -8.65 16.02 -5.57
N THR A 99 -9.63 15.32 -5.02
CA THR A 99 -9.88 13.90 -5.30
C THR A 99 -10.21 13.62 -6.74
N MET A 100 -11.10 14.39 -7.36
CA MET A 100 -11.59 14.08 -8.71
C MET A 100 -10.46 14.16 -9.74
N ALA A 101 -9.63 15.21 -9.68
CA ALA A 101 -8.47 15.35 -10.55
C ALA A 101 -7.47 14.21 -10.36
N THR A 102 -7.13 13.88 -9.10
CA THR A 102 -6.20 12.78 -8.79
C THR A 102 -6.72 11.44 -9.27
N ARG A 103 -8.02 11.20 -9.18
CA ARG A 103 -8.63 9.95 -9.65
C ARG A 103 -8.62 9.84 -11.16
N PHE A 104 -8.85 10.92 -11.91
CA PHE A 104 -8.69 10.90 -13.36
C PHE A 104 -7.24 10.59 -13.77
N LEU A 105 -6.27 11.20 -13.09
CA LEU A 105 -4.85 10.88 -13.29
C LEU A 105 -4.57 9.39 -13.00
N ALA A 106 -5.10 8.87 -11.89
CA ALA A 106 -4.96 7.46 -11.51
C ALA A 106 -5.52 6.51 -12.59
N ILE A 107 -6.73 6.77 -13.08
CA ILE A 107 -7.39 5.98 -14.12
C ILE A 107 -6.59 6.04 -15.42
N PHE A 108 -6.14 7.22 -15.82
CA PHE A 108 -5.33 7.39 -17.03
C PHE A 108 -4.03 6.59 -16.96
N LEU A 109 -3.28 6.71 -15.86
CA LEU A 109 -2.05 5.95 -15.64
C LEU A 109 -2.35 4.44 -15.64
N TYR A 110 -3.28 3.99 -14.81
CA TYR A 110 -3.59 2.57 -14.68
C TYR A 110 -4.04 1.92 -16.01
N THR A 111 -4.91 2.62 -16.76
CA THR A 111 -5.36 2.17 -18.09
C THR A 111 -4.20 2.10 -19.06
N THR A 112 -3.34 3.12 -19.08
CA THR A 112 -2.16 3.16 -19.97
C THR A 112 -1.20 2.01 -19.65
N GLY A 113 -0.87 1.80 -18.38
CA GLY A 113 0.04 0.73 -17.95
C GLY A 113 -0.51 -0.66 -18.27
N THR A 114 -1.80 -0.92 -18.00
CA THR A 114 -2.42 -2.21 -18.34
C THR A 114 -2.50 -2.45 -19.85
N LEU A 115 -2.73 -1.42 -20.66
CA LEU A 115 -2.71 -1.53 -22.12
C LEU A 115 -1.30 -1.81 -22.66
N ILE A 116 -0.25 -1.19 -22.09
CA ILE A 116 1.13 -1.47 -22.50
C ILE A 116 1.47 -2.94 -22.24
N VAL A 117 1.10 -3.51 -21.07
CA VAL A 117 1.28 -4.94 -20.81
C VAL A 117 0.45 -5.82 -21.75
N ALA A 118 -0.80 -5.44 -22.04
CA ALA A 118 -1.65 -6.19 -22.97
C ALA A 118 -1.08 -6.25 -24.40
N LEU A 119 -0.33 -5.21 -24.80
CA LEU A 119 0.27 -5.11 -26.13
C LEU A 119 1.75 -5.55 -26.17
N SER A 120 2.37 -5.84 -25.02
CA SER A 120 3.74 -6.32 -24.97
C SER A 120 3.86 -7.77 -25.44
N ASN A 121 5.07 -8.15 -25.84
CA ASN A 121 5.42 -9.51 -26.26
C ASN A 121 6.91 -9.75 -25.97
N LYS A 122 7.41 -10.95 -26.28
CA LYS A 122 8.82 -11.32 -26.06
C LYS A 122 9.83 -10.31 -26.62
N ALA A 123 9.61 -9.79 -27.82
CA ALA A 123 10.52 -8.84 -28.47
C ALA A 123 10.48 -7.44 -27.82
N LEU A 124 9.39 -7.14 -27.11
CA LEU A 124 9.17 -5.88 -26.41
C LEU A 124 9.20 -6.07 -24.88
N SER A 125 9.99 -7.03 -24.38
CA SER A 125 10.09 -7.32 -22.95
C SER A 125 10.48 -6.10 -22.11
N ILE A 126 11.23 -5.16 -22.68
CA ILE A 126 11.62 -3.90 -22.04
C ILE A 126 10.42 -2.98 -21.69
N LEU A 127 9.28 -3.12 -22.38
CA LEU A 127 8.08 -2.33 -22.06
C LEU A 127 7.50 -2.65 -20.68
N LEU A 128 7.85 -3.79 -20.08
CA LEU A 128 7.42 -4.15 -18.73
C LEU A 128 7.88 -3.12 -17.67
N PHE A 129 9.04 -2.48 -17.87
CA PHE A 129 9.55 -1.44 -16.98
C PHE A 129 8.57 -0.27 -16.85
N PRO A 130 8.29 0.52 -17.91
CA PRO A 130 7.34 1.62 -17.81
C PRO A 130 5.92 1.13 -17.53
N ALA A 131 5.50 -0.02 -18.08
CA ALA A 131 4.14 -0.50 -17.91
C ALA A 131 3.79 -0.76 -16.44
N LEU A 132 4.60 -1.53 -15.74
CA LEU A 132 4.34 -1.90 -14.35
C LEU A 132 4.60 -0.75 -13.37
N SER A 133 5.56 0.13 -13.66
CA SER A 133 5.72 1.37 -12.91
C SER A 133 4.47 2.24 -12.98
N ILE A 134 3.90 2.43 -14.17
CA ILE A 134 2.69 3.25 -14.35
C ILE A 134 1.47 2.58 -13.68
N VAL A 135 1.33 1.24 -13.78
CA VAL A 135 0.28 0.49 -13.07
C VAL A 135 0.40 0.70 -11.56
N ALA A 136 1.61 0.58 -10.99
CA ALA A 136 1.82 0.76 -9.56
C ALA A 136 1.47 2.19 -9.11
N VAL A 137 1.89 3.20 -9.87
CA VAL A 137 1.58 4.61 -9.58
C VAL A 137 0.08 4.90 -9.67
N GLY A 138 -0.63 4.37 -10.67
CA GLY A 138 -2.08 4.49 -10.75
C GLY A 138 -2.78 3.80 -9.57
N GLY A 139 -2.26 2.65 -9.16
CA GLY A 139 -2.79 1.87 -8.05
C GLY A 139 -2.66 2.57 -6.68
N ILE A 140 -1.48 3.12 -6.35
CA ILE A 140 -1.29 3.87 -5.09
C ILE A 140 -2.16 5.13 -5.00
N LEU A 141 -2.47 5.76 -6.14
CA LEU A 141 -3.39 6.90 -6.20
C LEU A 141 -4.84 6.50 -5.87
N PHE A 142 -5.29 5.31 -6.29
CA PHE A 142 -6.59 4.78 -5.84
C PHE A 142 -6.61 4.60 -4.33
N LEU A 143 -5.55 4.05 -3.74
CA LEU A 143 -5.45 3.92 -2.29
C LEU A 143 -5.49 5.30 -1.60
N MET A 144 -4.63 6.23 -2.01
CA MET A 144 -4.53 7.58 -1.41
C MET A 144 -5.89 8.29 -1.43
N THR A 145 -6.61 8.24 -2.55
CA THR A 145 -7.92 8.88 -2.69
C THR A 145 -9.02 8.16 -1.91
N ASN A 146 -8.85 6.88 -1.56
CA ASN A 146 -9.79 6.13 -0.73
C ASN A 146 -9.56 6.31 0.78
N MET A 147 -8.33 6.59 1.24
CA MET A 147 -8.04 6.77 2.67
C MET A 147 -8.90 7.86 3.33
N GLN A 148 -9.21 8.96 2.62
CA GLN A 148 -10.08 10.03 3.15
C GLN A 148 -11.50 9.57 3.50
N VAL A 149 -11.97 8.44 2.96
CA VAL A 149 -13.28 7.87 3.30
C VAL A 149 -13.35 7.52 4.78
N GLY A 150 -12.21 7.26 5.44
CA GLY A 150 -12.16 7.09 6.89
C GLY A 150 -12.71 8.29 7.66
N ASN A 151 -12.62 9.51 7.10
CA ASN A 151 -13.18 10.71 7.73
C ASN A 151 -14.71 10.59 7.93
N LEU A 152 -15.42 9.88 7.03
CA LEU A 152 -16.87 9.61 7.11
C LEU A 152 -17.28 8.76 8.30
N PHE A 153 -16.34 8.03 8.88
CA PHE A 153 -16.60 7.07 9.94
C PHE A 153 -16.04 7.50 11.29
N GLY A 154 -15.66 8.77 11.48
CA GLY A 154 -15.27 9.41 12.74
C GLY A 154 -14.59 8.48 13.75
N TYR A 155 -15.43 7.86 14.59
CA TYR A 155 -15.12 6.83 15.57
C TYR A 155 -14.18 5.68 15.10
N HIS A 156 -14.36 5.22 13.87
CA HIS A 156 -13.63 4.12 13.22
C HIS A 156 -12.66 4.63 12.13
N ARG A 157 -12.29 5.90 12.14
CA ARG A 157 -11.50 6.52 11.05
C ARG A 157 -10.20 5.77 10.77
N SER A 158 -9.42 5.46 11.80
CA SER A 158 -8.14 4.75 11.64
C SER A 158 -8.38 3.34 11.14
N THR A 159 -9.38 2.65 11.69
CA THR A 159 -9.83 1.32 11.22
C THR A 159 -10.14 1.33 9.73
N ILE A 160 -10.91 2.29 9.23
CA ILE A 160 -11.24 2.34 7.78
C ILE A 160 -9.98 2.59 6.94
N ILE A 161 -9.10 3.50 7.37
CA ILE A 161 -7.83 3.77 6.68
C ILE A 161 -6.97 2.50 6.62
N THR A 162 -6.86 1.75 7.72
CA THR A 162 -6.06 0.53 7.73
C THR A 162 -6.69 -0.58 6.88
N VAL A 163 -8.02 -0.74 6.88
CA VAL A 163 -8.69 -1.72 6.03
C VAL A 163 -8.44 -1.43 4.54
N TYR A 164 -8.40 -0.17 4.11
CA TYR A 164 -8.03 0.17 2.72
C TYR A 164 -6.59 -0.23 2.38
N ASN A 165 -5.64 -0.02 3.30
CA ASN A 165 -4.26 -0.47 3.10
C ASN A 165 -4.18 -2.01 3.06
N GLY A 166 -4.94 -2.70 3.91
CA GLY A 166 -5.04 -4.16 3.85
C GLY A 166 -5.61 -4.67 2.53
N ALA A 167 -6.64 -4.00 2.00
CA ALA A 167 -7.19 -4.33 0.68
C ALA A 167 -6.17 -4.07 -0.45
N PHE A 168 -5.39 -2.99 -0.36
CA PHE A 168 -4.26 -2.75 -1.27
C PHE A 168 -3.25 -3.90 -1.22
N ASP A 169 -2.86 -4.35 -0.03
CA ASP A 169 -1.90 -5.44 0.13
C ASP A 169 -2.43 -6.78 -0.41
N SER A 170 -3.71 -7.08 -0.16
CA SER A 170 -4.40 -8.27 -0.65
C SER A 170 -4.58 -8.32 -2.17
N SER A 171 -4.47 -7.19 -2.87
CA SER A 171 -4.67 -7.13 -4.32
C SER A 171 -3.59 -7.82 -5.16
N SER A 172 -2.47 -8.19 -4.54
CA SER A 172 -1.46 -9.09 -5.11
C SER A 172 -2.05 -10.40 -5.63
N VAL A 173 -3.18 -10.87 -5.07
CA VAL A 173 -3.91 -12.06 -5.53
C VAL A 173 -4.35 -11.98 -6.99
N ILE A 174 -4.51 -10.78 -7.55
CA ILE A 174 -4.98 -10.60 -8.93
C ILE A 174 -3.98 -11.18 -9.92
N PHE A 175 -2.67 -11.04 -9.69
CA PHE A 175 -1.65 -11.66 -10.54
C PHE A 175 -1.61 -13.19 -10.37
N LEU A 176 -1.94 -13.70 -9.18
CA LEU A 176 -2.14 -15.15 -8.99
C LEU A 176 -3.36 -15.65 -9.77
N ILE A 177 -4.47 -14.92 -9.76
CA ILE A 177 -5.66 -15.25 -10.57
C ILE A 177 -5.30 -15.25 -12.06
N ILE A 178 -4.52 -14.27 -12.53
CA ILE A 178 -4.02 -14.25 -13.92
C ILE A 178 -3.19 -15.50 -14.22
N LYS A 179 -2.27 -15.89 -13.32
CA LYS A 179 -1.49 -17.12 -13.47
C LYS A 179 -2.38 -18.35 -13.61
N VAL A 180 -3.36 -18.53 -12.71
CA VAL A 180 -4.27 -19.70 -12.74
C VAL A 180 -5.15 -19.70 -13.98
N LEU A 181 -5.61 -18.54 -14.45
CA LEU A 181 -6.36 -18.43 -15.70
C LEU A 181 -5.48 -18.73 -16.92
N TYR A 182 -4.22 -18.32 -16.87
CA TYR A 182 -3.23 -18.59 -17.92
C TYR A 182 -2.93 -20.08 -18.07
N GLU A 183 -2.76 -20.80 -16.95
CA GLU A 183 -2.63 -22.26 -16.94
C GLU A 183 -3.86 -22.98 -17.53
N ARG A 184 -5.04 -22.33 -17.50
CA ARG A 184 -6.28 -22.81 -18.13
C ARG A 184 -6.46 -22.35 -19.59
N GLY A 185 -5.44 -21.73 -20.19
CA GLY A 185 -5.43 -21.31 -21.60
C GLY A 185 -5.86 -19.87 -21.87
N VAL A 186 -6.08 -19.04 -20.84
CA VAL A 186 -6.39 -17.61 -21.04
C VAL A 186 -5.11 -16.82 -21.24
N SER A 187 -4.91 -16.25 -22.43
CA SER A 187 -3.69 -15.46 -22.72
C SER A 187 -3.49 -14.26 -21.77
N LEU A 188 -2.23 -13.90 -21.53
CA LEU A 188 -1.84 -12.72 -20.75
C LEU A 188 -2.51 -11.44 -21.30
N ARG A 189 -2.54 -11.30 -22.62
CA ARG A 189 -3.18 -10.18 -23.33
C ARG A 189 -4.67 -10.03 -22.97
N SER A 190 -5.43 -11.11 -23.00
CA SER A 190 -6.86 -11.09 -22.64
C SER A 190 -7.09 -10.65 -21.20
N SER A 191 -6.26 -11.14 -20.27
CA SER A 191 -6.32 -10.79 -18.85
C SER A 191 -6.08 -9.30 -18.60
N PHE A 192 -5.06 -8.71 -19.24
CA PHE A 192 -4.77 -7.28 -19.08
C PHE A 192 -5.75 -6.37 -19.85
N LEU A 193 -6.33 -6.81 -20.98
CA LEU A 193 -7.44 -6.11 -21.62
C LEU A 193 -8.69 -6.08 -20.73
N PHE A 194 -8.99 -7.18 -20.03
CA PHE A 194 -10.07 -7.23 -19.06
C PHE A 194 -9.85 -6.24 -17.91
N LEU A 195 -8.64 -6.22 -17.32
CA LEU A 195 -8.29 -5.23 -16.30
C LEU A 195 -8.40 -3.79 -16.82
N SER A 196 -8.02 -3.55 -18.08
CA SER A 196 -8.16 -2.25 -18.72
C SER A 196 -9.63 -1.83 -18.85
N ALA A 197 -10.52 -2.74 -19.27
CA ALA A 197 -11.96 -2.49 -19.38
C ALA A 197 -12.62 -2.19 -18.03
N CYS A 198 -12.17 -2.84 -16.95
CA CYS A 198 -12.63 -2.59 -15.59
C CYS A 198 -12.41 -1.14 -15.13
N ASN A 199 -11.52 -0.36 -15.78
CA ASN A 199 -11.36 1.06 -15.47
C ASN A 199 -12.62 1.90 -15.70
N LEU A 200 -13.58 1.44 -16.51
CA LEU A 200 -14.90 2.06 -16.61
C LEU A 200 -15.61 2.10 -15.25
N ILE A 201 -15.42 1.08 -14.41
CA ILE A 201 -15.99 1.04 -13.06
C ILE A 201 -15.37 2.14 -12.19
N HIS A 202 -14.05 2.37 -12.29
CA HIS A 202 -13.37 3.46 -11.58
C HIS A 202 -13.87 4.83 -12.05
N LEU A 203 -14.11 5.00 -13.35
CA LEU A 203 -14.66 6.23 -13.91
C LEU A 203 -16.05 6.52 -13.35
N LEU A 204 -16.96 5.53 -13.41
CA LEU A 204 -18.31 5.64 -12.87
C LEU A 204 -18.29 5.96 -11.37
N ARG A 205 -17.47 5.26 -10.58
CA ARG A 205 -17.30 5.54 -9.15
C ARG A 205 -16.78 6.96 -8.89
N THR A 206 -15.82 7.43 -9.68
CA THR A 206 -15.24 8.77 -9.54
C THR A 206 -16.28 9.86 -9.80
N LEU A 207 -17.11 9.69 -10.82
CA LEU A 207 -18.15 10.66 -11.17
C LEU A 207 -19.31 10.66 -10.18
N PHE A 208 -19.70 9.49 -9.66
CA PHE A 208 -20.96 9.32 -8.95
C PHE A 208 -20.83 9.22 -7.42
N LEU A 209 -19.75 8.60 -6.94
CA LEU A 209 -19.57 8.30 -5.52
C LEU A 209 -18.45 9.10 -4.86
N MET A 210 -17.49 9.69 -5.59
CA MET A 210 -16.39 10.44 -4.97
C MET A 210 -16.64 11.96 -4.93
N PRO A 211 -16.12 12.68 -3.92
CA PRO A 211 -16.18 14.13 -3.87
C PRO A 211 -15.27 14.77 -4.93
N LYS A 212 -15.57 16.03 -5.31
CA LYS A 212 -14.71 16.82 -6.21
C LYS A 212 -13.36 17.17 -5.57
N SER A 213 -13.40 17.76 -4.37
CA SER A 213 -12.21 18.16 -3.60
C SER A 213 -11.88 17.12 -2.53
N HIS A 214 -12.10 17.39 -1.24
CA HIS A 214 -11.69 16.50 -0.15
C HIS A 214 -12.86 16.23 0.80
N ILE A 215 -12.82 15.11 1.51
CA ILE A 215 -13.70 14.87 2.66
C ILE A 215 -13.11 15.57 3.88
N PRO A 216 -13.76 16.63 4.43
CA PRO A 216 -13.24 17.36 5.58
C PRO A 216 -13.25 16.47 6.84
N TYR A 217 -12.37 16.80 7.77
CA TYR A 217 -12.34 16.21 9.10
C TYR A 217 -12.02 17.29 10.14
N PRO A 218 -12.86 17.49 11.17
CA PRO A 218 -14.15 16.83 11.43
C PRO A 218 -15.21 17.14 10.36
N ILE A 219 -16.26 16.31 10.27
CA ILE A 219 -17.32 16.46 9.28
C ILE A 219 -18.32 17.53 9.74
N PRO A 220 -18.60 18.57 8.93
CA PRO A 220 -19.67 19.52 9.19
C PRO A 220 -21.06 18.86 9.12
N ASP A 221 -22.02 19.32 9.93
CA ASP A 221 -23.37 18.75 10.03
C ASP A 221 -24.11 18.68 8.67
N ASP A 222 -23.85 19.61 7.76
CA ASP A 222 -24.48 19.69 6.43
C ASP A 222 -23.65 19.08 5.29
N TYR A 223 -22.59 18.33 5.60
CA TYR A 223 -21.72 17.76 4.56
C TYR A 223 -22.44 16.72 3.70
N LYS A 224 -22.48 16.96 2.38
CA LYS A 224 -22.98 16.05 1.35
C LYS A 224 -22.01 16.04 0.17
N TYR A 225 -21.83 14.89 -0.49
CA TYR A 225 -20.97 14.75 -1.68
C TYR A 225 -21.65 13.96 -2.81
N GLY A 226 -21.06 13.92 -4.01
CA GLY A 226 -21.49 13.21 -5.24
C GLY A 226 -22.80 13.69 -5.92
N ILE A 227 -23.41 12.87 -6.80
CA ILE A 227 -24.36 13.29 -7.89
C ILE A 227 -25.37 14.39 -7.54
N MET A 228 -25.99 14.37 -6.37
CA MET A 228 -27.08 15.30 -6.02
C MET A 228 -26.61 16.63 -5.40
N VAL A 229 -25.30 16.91 -5.35
CA VAL A 229 -24.80 18.19 -4.85
C VAL A 229 -24.57 19.15 -6.02
N SER A 230 -25.61 19.91 -6.35
CA SER A 230 -25.54 21.05 -7.25
C SER A 230 -24.52 22.07 -6.75
N THR A 231 -23.75 22.55 -7.72
CA THR A 231 -22.76 23.64 -7.79
C THR A 231 -22.98 24.79 -6.80
N LYS A 232 -22.71 24.57 -5.52
CA LYS A 232 -22.08 25.61 -4.69
C LYS A 232 -20.72 25.09 -4.31
N ALA A 233 -19.73 25.49 -5.10
CA ALA A 233 -18.35 25.40 -4.71
C ALA A 233 -18.26 25.92 -3.28
N TRP A 234 -17.93 25.03 -2.33
CA TRP A 234 -17.33 25.46 -1.09
C TRP A 234 -15.95 26.01 -1.47
N THR A 235 -15.94 27.23 -2.00
CA THR A 235 -14.78 28.11 -1.89
C THR A 235 -14.41 28.13 -0.42
N SER A 236 -13.15 27.85 -0.15
CA SER A 236 -12.47 27.89 1.14
C SER A 236 -12.80 29.14 1.97
N ARG A 237 -14.01 29.25 2.51
CA ARG A 237 -14.32 30.14 3.62
C ARG A 237 -14.15 29.28 4.85
N THR A 238 -12.99 29.42 5.47
CA THR A 238 -12.78 29.04 6.87
C THR A 238 -14.03 29.46 7.67
N PRO A 239 -14.80 28.53 8.25
CA PRO A 239 -15.74 28.92 9.27
C PRO A 239 -14.89 29.41 10.43
N VAL A 240 -14.83 30.73 10.60
CA VAL A 240 -14.37 31.34 11.85
C VAL A 240 -15.44 30.97 12.87
N PHE A 241 -15.31 29.78 13.46
CA PHE A 241 -15.95 29.50 14.74
C PHE A 241 -15.26 30.39 15.76
N ASN A 242 -15.94 31.47 16.15
CA ASN A 242 -15.66 32.17 17.40
C ASN A 242 -16.03 31.21 18.54
N ILE A 243 -15.08 30.35 18.93
CA ILE A 243 -15.09 29.59 20.18
C ILE A 243 -13.71 29.77 20.81
N ASP A 244 -13.70 30.06 22.09
CA ASP A 244 -12.59 30.65 22.85
C ASP A 244 -11.20 30.01 22.70
N ASN A 245 -10.28 30.92 22.34
CA ASN A 245 -8.85 31.09 22.65
C ASN A 245 -8.12 30.04 23.51
N ASN A 246 -7.32 29.19 22.87
CA ASN A 246 -5.85 29.36 22.75
C ASN A 246 -5.16 28.07 22.26
N ASN A 247 -5.71 26.88 22.56
CA ASN A 247 -5.03 25.62 22.25
C ASN A 247 -5.32 25.03 20.86
N LYS A 248 -6.49 25.31 20.25
CA LYS A 248 -6.83 24.81 18.90
C LYS A 248 -6.39 25.73 17.74
N LYS A 249 -6.16 27.02 18.00
CA LYS A 249 -5.66 27.98 16.98
C LYS A 249 -4.23 27.68 16.52
N HIS A 250 -3.40 27.04 17.36
CA HIS A 250 -2.03 26.68 16.99
C HIS A 250 -1.95 25.63 15.87
N PHE A 251 -2.94 24.75 15.71
CA PHE A 251 -2.80 23.56 14.87
C PHE A 251 -3.36 23.69 13.45
N LEU A 252 -4.38 24.54 13.22
CA LEU A 252 -4.84 24.88 11.86
C LEU A 252 -3.82 25.73 11.08
N SER A 253 -2.79 26.23 11.74
CA SER A 253 -1.79 27.18 11.20
C SER A 253 -0.41 26.57 10.97
N ASN A 254 -0.20 25.27 11.16
CA ASN A 254 1.15 24.70 10.97
C ASN A 254 1.51 24.61 9.49
N SER A 255 2.49 25.41 9.06
CA SER A 255 3.07 25.35 7.72
C SER A 255 3.58 23.92 7.44
N PHE A 256 3.51 23.48 6.19
CA PHE A 256 4.01 22.17 5.77
C PHE A 256 5.46 21.93 6.26
N ARG A 257 6.30 22.97 6.18
CA ARG A 257 7.69 22.92 6.67
C ARG A 257 7.80 22.62 8.16
N SER A 258 6.90 23.16 8.98
CA SER A 258 6.86 22.90 10.42
C SER A 258 6.46 21.46 10.73
N CYS A 259 5.53 20.89 9.95
CA CYS A 259 5.16 19.47 10.09
C CYS A 259 6.33 18.54 9.74
N VAL A 260 7.02 18.80 8.62
CA VAL A 260 8.15 17.97 8.17
C VAL A 260 9.35 18.03 9.12
N LEU A 261 9.65 19.21 9.67
CA LEU A 261 10.74 19.39 10.62
C LEU A 261 10.36 19.00 12.06
N SER A 262 9.15 18.50 12.29
CA SER A 262 8.75 18.04 13.61
C SER A 262 9.50 16.77 13.99
N TRP A 263 9.88 16.67 15.26
CA TRP A 263 10.52 15.47 15.82
C TRP A 263 9.68 14.21 15.60
N PHE A 264 8.34 14.34 15.72
CA PHE A 264 7.40 13.25 15.44
C PHE A 264 7.52 12.73 14.00
N PHE A 265 7.57 13.62 13.01
CA PHE A 265 7.69 13.20 11.61
C PHE A 265 9.04 12.54 11.34
N LEU A 266 10.14 13.10 11.86
CA LEU A 266 11.49 12.58 11.61
C LEU A 266 11.68 11.17 12.21
N TRP A 267 11.27 10.93 13.46
CA TRP A 267 11.36 9.59 14.04
C TRP A 267 10.43 8.58 13.38
N HIS A 268 9.22 9.02 13.02
CA HIS A 268 8.30 8.16 12.28
C HIS A 268 8.84 7.80 10.89
N LEU A 269 9.54 8.74 10.24
CA LEU A 269 10.21 8.49 8.96
C LEU A 269 11.36 7.49 9.11
N ILE A 270 12.19 7.61 10.14
CA ILE A 270 13.26 6.63 10.41
C ILE A 270 12.65 5.25 10.65
N TRP A 271 11.62 5.18 11.50
CA TRP A 271 10.89 3.95 11.79
C TRP A 271 10.32 3.31 10.51
N LEU A 272 9.62 4.07 9.67
CA LEU A 272 9.06 3.59 8.41
C LEU A 272 10.16 3.09 7.46
N SER A 273 11.27 3.85 7.36
CA SER A 273 12.37 3.53 6.44
C SER A 273 13.06 2.20 6.79
N VAL A 274 13.34 1.97 8.08
CA VAL A 274 13.96 0.71 8.55
C VAL A 274 13.03 -0.48 8.27
N MET A 275 11.76 -0.36 8.64
CA MET A 275 10.78 -1.44 8.44
C MET A 275 10.55 -1.74 6.95
N GLN A 276 10.45 -0.71 6.12
CA GLN A 276 10.22 -0.85 4.68
C GLN A 276 11.41 -1.47 3.95
N LEU A 277 12.65 -1.06 4.28
CA LEU A 277 13.87 -1.67 3.75
C LEU A 277 13.88 -3.18 4.02
N ARG A 278 13.54 -3.60 5.25
CA ARG A 278 13.48 -5.03 5.62
C ARG A 278 12.47 -5.83 4.80
N HIS A 279 11.29 -5.23 4.51
CA HIS A 279 10.25 -5.88 3.71
C HIS A 279 10.66 -6.04 2.25
N TYR A 280 11.23 -4.99 1.64
CA TYR A 280 11.66 -5.05 0.24
C TYR A 280 12.85 -5.96 0.05
N PHE A 281 13.79 -5.98 1.00
CA PHE A 281 14.88 -6.93 1.00
C PHE A 281 14.38 -8.38 0.99
N PHE A 282 13.40 -8.71 1.84
CA PHE A 282 12.80 -10.05 1.89
C PHE A 282 12.06 -10.42 0.60
N ILE A 283 11.18 -9.55 0.09
CA ILE A 283 10.43 -9.83 -1.14
C ILE A 283 11.38 -9.98 -2.34
N GLY A 284 12.41 -9.13 -2.43
CA GLY A 284 13.39 -9.18 -3.52
C GLY A 284 14.30 -10.41 -3.49
N THR A 285 14.51 -11.03 -2.32
CA THR A 285 15.36 -12.22 -2.17
C THR A 285 14.57 -13.52 -2.01
N LEU A 286 13.24 -13.47 -1.98
CA LEU A 286 12.39 -14.62 -1.70
C LEU A 286 12.67 -15.78 -2.67
N ASN A 287 12.60 -15.53 -3.99
CA ASN A 287 12.82 -16.57 -4.99
C ASN A 287 14.24 -17.16 -4.93
N PRO A 288 15.32 -16.37 -4.92
CA PRO A 288 16.68 -16.89 -4.71
C PRO A 288 16.84 -17.69 -3.41
N MET A 289 16.26 -17.22 -2.31
CA MET A 289 16.29 -17.91 -1.02
C MET A 289 15.57 -19.27 -1.09
N LEU A 290 14.38 -19.32 -1.69
CA LEU A 290 13.62 -20.56 -1.86
C LEU A 290 14.35 -21.53 -2.79
N ASN A 291 14.92 -21.06 -3.91
CA ASN A 291 15.72 -21.89 -4.81
C ASN A 291 16.87 -22.58 -4.06
N ARG A 292 17.56 -21.84 -3.17
CA ARG A 292 18.65 -22.42 -2.38
C ARG A 292 18.17 -23.41 -1.32
N LEU A 293 17.10 -23.07 -0.59
CA LEU A 293 16.54 -23.95 0.46
C LEU A 293 15.89 -25.22 -0.10
N ALA A 294 15.35 -25.16 -1.32
CA ALA A 294 14.71 -26.27 -2.01
C ALA A 294 15.68 -27.09 -2.88
N ASN A 295 17.00 -26.87 -2.76
CA ASN A 295 18.02 -27.54 -3.60
C ASN A 295 17.73 -27.45 -5.11
N GLN A 296 17.24 -26.28 -5.56
CA GLN A 296 16.87 -25.99 -6.96
C GLN A 296 15.70 -26.82 -7.51
N ASP A 297 14.89 -27.45 -6.64
CA ASP A 297 13.66 -28.12 -7.05
C ASP A 297 12.58 -27.09 -7.46
N PRO A 298 12.18 -27.05 -8.75
CA PRO A 298 11.23 -26.05 -9.24
C PRO A 298 9.81 -26.23 -8.70
N ASP A 299 9.40 -27.46 -8.37
CA ASP A 299 8.04 -27.75 -7.90
C ASP A 299 7.87 -27.25 -6.46
N ILE A 300 8.84 -27.52 -5.60
CA ILE A 300 8.85 -27.02 -4.21
C ILE A 300 8.89 -25.49 -4.19
N VAL A 301 9.71 -24.86 -5.04
CA VAL A 301 9.79 -23.40 -5.12
C VAL A 301 8.46 -22.80 -5.57
N SER A 302 7.80 -23.42 -6.55
CA SER A 302 6.47 -23.02 -7.00
C SER A 302 5.44 -23.11 -5.87
N ASP A 303 5.43 -24.19 -5.11
CA ASP A 303 4.52 -24.40 -3.98
C ASP A 303 4.68 -23.34 -2.89
N TYR A 304 5.91 -23.05 -2.47
CA TYR A 304 6.19 -22.01 -1.49
C TYR A 304 5.89 -20.61 -2.00
N THR A 305 6.13 -20.35 -3.29
CA THR A 305 5.77 -19.08 -3.93
C THR A 305 4.25 -18.90 -3.97
N ASN A 306 3.50 -19.96 -4.29
CA ASN A 306 2.04 -19.95 -4.25
C ASN A 306 1.53 -19.74 -2.82
N ALA A 307 2.17 -20.37 -1.83
CA ALA A 307 1.83 -20.19 -0.42
C ALA A 307 2.07 -18.75 0.04
N PHE A 308 3.20 -18.14 -0.32
CA PHE A 308 3.47 -16.73 -0.05
C PHE A 308 2.43 -15.82 -0.72
N ALA A 309 2.07 -16.10 -1.98
CA ALA A 309 1.02 -15.35 -2.68
C ALA A 309 -0.35 -15.48 -1.98
N PHE A 310 -0.69 -16.68 -1.50
CA PHE A 310 -1.94 -16.92 -0.76
C PHE A 310 -1.95 -16.21 0.59
N THR A 311 -0.84 -16.19 1.33
CA THR A 311 -0.79 -15.46 2.60
C THR A 311 -0.96 -13.95 2.40
N GLN A 312 -0.44 -13.36 1.31
CA GLN A 312 -0.65 -11.92 1.01
C GLN A 312 -2.13 -11.56 0.90
N PHE A 313 -2.99 -12.47 0.43
CA PHE A 313 -4.43 -12.25 0.36
C PHE A 313 -5.06 -11.99 1.73
N CYS A 314 -4.49 -12.52 2.80
CA CYS A 314 -4.99 -12.33 4.16
C CYS A 314 -4.71 -10.92 4.74
N GLY A 315 -4.00 -10.05 4.02
CA GLY A 315 -3.66 -8.69 4.48
C GLY A 315 -4.89 -7.86 4.90
N VAL A 316 -5.99 -7.93 4.14
CA VAL A 316 -7.27 -7.28 4.46
C VAL A 316 -7.90 -7.76 5.77
N LEU A 317 -7.61 -9.00 6.21
CA LEU A 317 -8.08 -9.55 7.48
C LEU A 317 -7.21 -9.10 8.65
N CYS A 318 -5.91 -8.91 8.40
CA CYS A 318 -4.92 -8.45 9.38
C CYS A 318 -5.01 -6.94 9.64
N ALA A 319 -5.21 -6.14 8.59
CA ALA A 319 -5.16 -4.68 8.68
C ALA A 319 -6.19 -4.01 9.62
N PRO A 320 -7.44 -4.50 9.78
CA PRO A 320 -8.38 -3.91 10.73
C PRO A 320 -7.80 -3.86 12.14
N TRP A 321 -7.12 -4.91 12.60
CA TRP A 321 -6.59 -5.03 13.98
C TRP A 321 -5.75 -3.83 14.40
N ASN A 322 -4.89 -3.34 13.50
CA ASN A 322 -4.07 -2.18 13.76
C ASN A 322 -4.90 -0.90 13.95
N GLY A 323 -5.89 -0.68 13.09
CA GLY A 323 -6.78 0.47 13.20
C GLY A 323 -7.73 0.37 14.39
N LEU A 324 -8.20 -0.84 14.75
CA LEU A 324 -8.96 -1.06 15.99
C LEU A 324 -8.13 -0.67 17.22
N LEU A 325 -6.83 -1.00 17.20
CA LEU A 325 -5.88 -0.68 18.27
C LEU A 325 -5.64 0.83 18.40
N MET A 326 -5.59 1.55 17.28
CA MET A 326 -5.49 3.02 17.24
C MET A 326 -6.79 3.70 17.67
N ASP A 327 -7.95 3.17 17.30
CA ASP A 327 -9.26 3.73 17.68
C ASP A 327 -9.71 3.32 19.09
N ARG A 328 -8.96 2.46 19.81
CA ARG A 328 -9.40 1.78 21.05
C ARG A 328 -9.94 2.72 22.14
N HIS A 329 -9.32 3.88 22.32
CA HIS A 329 -9.68 4.80 23.41
C HIS A 329 -10.98 5.52 23.11
N LYS A 330 -11.35 5.61 21.83
CA LYS A 330 -12.63 6.16 21.43
C LYS A 330 -13.77 5.17 21.85
N ARG A 331 -13.54 3.84 21.96
CA ARG A 331 -14.62 2.79 21.93
C ARG A 331 -15.52 2.80 23.13
N LYS A 332 -15.07 3.42 24.21
CA LYS A 332 -15.81 3.45 25.45
C LYS A 332 -16.78 4.64 25.39
N PRO A 333 -18.10 4.40 25.36
CA PRO A 333 -19.04 5.46 25.71
C PRO A 333 -18.76 5.79 27.17
N LEU A 334 -18.04 6.89 27.42
CA LEU A 334 -17.95 7.43 28.77
C LEU A 334 -19.28 8.10 29.07
N ASP A 335 -19.82 7.86 30.26
CA ASP A 335 -20.96 8.58 30.78
C ASP A 335 -20.71 10.10 30.69
N PRO A 336 -21.72 10.91 30.31
CA PRO A 336 -21.58 12.35 30.11
C PRO A 336 -20.95 13.10 31.31
N GLY A 337 -21.09 12.56 32.52
CA GLY A 337 -20.52 13.11 33.76
C GLY A 337 -19.02 12.85 33.95
N GLN A 338 -18.49 11.71 33.48
CA GLN A 338 -17.06 11.38 33.62
C GLN A 338 -16.19 11.98 32.51
N LEU A 339 -16.80 12.42 31.41
CA LEU A 339 -16.11 13.08 30.30
C LEU A 339 -15.55 14.45 30.73
N LYS A 340 -16.28 15.19 31.57
CA LYS A 340 -15.81 16.49 32.08
C LYS A 340 -14.57 16.33 32.98
N GLU A 341 -14.61 15.37 33.89
CA GLU A 341 -13.56 15.17 34.90
C GLU A 341 -12.28 14.51 34.32
N LYS A 342 -12.41 13.65 33.29
CA LYS A 342 -11.26 12.96 32.67
C LYS A 342 -10.65 13.71 31.47
N CYS A 343 -11.44 14.54 30.77
CA CYS A 343 -10.96 15.39 29.68
C CYS A 343 -10.51 16.79 30.13
N GLU A 344 -10.68 17.15 31.40
CA GLU A 344 -10.12 18.39 31.97
C GLU A 344 -8.58 18.37 32.06
N GLY A 345 -7.93 17.21 31.91
CA GLY A 345 -6.47 17.08 31.98
C GLY A 345 -5.71 16.65 30.71
N VAL A 346 -6.37 16.04 29.71
CA VAL A 346 -5.68 15.48 28.52
C VAL A 346 -6.44 15.84 27.24
N SER A 347 -5.76 16.52 26.32
CA SER A 347 -6.29 16.83 24.98
C SER A 347 -6.66 15.54 24.23
N GLU A 348 -7.82 15.51 23.56
CA GLU A 348 -8.31 14.38 22.73
C GLU A 348 -7.23 13.87 21.76
N GLN A 349 -6.42 14.78 21.23
CA GLN A 349 -5.29 14.49 20.33
C GLN A 349 -4.14 13.73 21.02
N GLU A 350 -3.89 13.98 22.32
CA GLU A 350 -2.86 13.29 23.07
C GLU A 350 -3.28 11.85 23.38
N ALA A 351 -4.56 11.61 23.64
CA ALA A 351 -5.11 10.26 23.78
C ALA A 351 -4.98 9.46 22.46
N ASP A 352 -5.29 10.11 21.34
CA ASP A 352 -5.13 9.61 19.96
C ASP A 352 -3.67 9.21 19.65
N LEU A 353 -2.73 10.06 20.05
CA LEU A 353 -1.30 9.82 19.85
C LEU A 353 -0.78 8.69 20.74
N ARG A 354 -1.18 8.64 22.03
CA ARG A 354 -0.82 7.55 22.95
C ARG A 354 -1.34 6.20 22.46
N SER A 355 -2.52 6.15 21.83
CA SER A 355 -2.99 4.90 21.21
C SER A 355 -2.13 4.46 20.03
N SER A 356 -1.63 5.42 19.25
CA SER A 356 -0.77 5.17 18.09
C SER A 356 0.59 4.59 18.48
N VAL A 357 1.19 5.03 19.60
CA VAL A 357 2.47 4.49 20.09
C VAL A 357 2.42 2.98 20.28
N LEU A 358 1.35 2.45 20.88
CA LEU A 358 1.19 1.00 21.07
C LEU A 358 1.13 0.24 19.74
N SER A 359 0.46 0.81 18.74
CA SER A 359 0.39 0.25 17.39
C SER A 359 1.77 0.21 16.72
N LEU A 360 2.53 1.31 16.80
CA LEU A 360 3.88 1.39 16.25
C LEU A 360 4.85 0.41 16.94
N LEU A 361 4.80 0.29 18.28
CA LEU A 361 5.62 -0.65 19.03
C LEU A 361 5.30 -2.11 18.67
N LEU A 362 4.01 -2.46 18.57
CA LEU A 362 3.59 -3.80 18.20
C LEU A 362 4.04 -4.14 16.76
N THR A 363 3.97 -3.17 15.85
CA THR A 363 4.48 -3.31 14.49
C THR A 363 6.00 -3.54 14.50
N SER A 364 6.76 -2.83 15.33
CA SER A 364 8.22 -3.07 15.44
C SER A 364 8.53 -4.48 15.97
N LEU A 365 7.80 -4.95 16.98
CA LEU A 365 7.97 -6.29 17.55
C LEU A 365 7.65 -7.38 16.52
N GLN A 366 6.56 -7.21 15.76
CA GLN A 366 6.21 -8.12 14.68
C GLN A 366 7.29 -8.18 13.59
N CYS A 367 7.90 -7.04 13.23
CA CYS A 367 8.99 -7.01 12.25
C CYS A 367 10.26 -7.71 12.77
N LEU A 368 10.56 -7.58 14.07
CA LEU A 368 11.67 -8.30 14.69
C LEU A 368 11.44 -9.82 14.63
N LEU A 369 10.25 -10.28 15.02
CA LEU A 369 9.88 -11.71 14.96
C LEU A 369 9.94 -12.26 13.53
N PHE A 370 9.36 -11.53 12.57
CA PHE A 370 9.46 -11.85 11.15
C PHE A 370 10.92 -11.97 10.70
N SER A 371 11.77 -11.01 11.10
CA SER A 371 13.18 -11.01 10.71
C SER A 371 13.93 -12.21 11.26
N ILE A 372 13.72 -12.55 12.54
CA ILE A 372 14.32 -13.74 13.17
C ILE A 372 13.91 -15.02 12.43
N CYS A 373 12.62 -15.19 12.12
CA CYS A 373 12.15 -16.37 11.39
C CYS A 373 12.73 -16.48 9.98
N ALA A 374 12.82 -15.36 9.26
CA ALA A 374 13.40 -15.31 7.92
C ALA A 374 14.90 -15.64 7.90
N SER A 375 15.63 -15.39 8.98
CA SER A 375 17.09 -15.65 9.08
C SER A 375 17.43 -17.10 9.44
N ILE A 376 16.44 -17.95 9.70
CA ILE A 376 16.66 -19.37 9.99
C ILE A 376 16.48 -20.17 8.68
N PRO A 377 17.52 -20.91 8.22
CA PRO A 377 17.48 -21.66 6.95
C PRO A 377 16.70 -22.99 7.09
N PHE A 378 15.42 -22.89 7.43
CA PHE A 378 14.53 -24.04 7.58
C PHE A 378 13.27 -23.84 6.72
N LEU A 379 13.09 -24.70 5.72
CA LEU A 379 12.03 -24.57 4.71
C LEU A 379 10.61 -24.56 5.33
N PRO A 380 10.22 -25.46 6.25
CA PRO A 380 8.88 -25.44 6.85
C PRO A 380 8.58 -24.19 7.68
N LEU A 381 9.59 -23.55 8.28
CA LEU A 381 9.40 -22.31 9.03
C LEU A 381 9.00 -21.14 8.13
N GLN A 382 9.29 -21.19 6.84
CA GLN A 382 8.99 -20.09 5.92
C GLN A 382 7.49 -19.83 5.79
N TYR A 383 6.62 -20.82 6.00
CA TYR A 383 5.17 -20.57 6.10
C TYR A 383 4.82 -19.59 7.24
N VAL A 384 5.46 -19.74 8.39
CA VAL A 384 5.30 -18.82 9.54
C VAL A 384 5.89 -17.46 9.21
N THR A 385 7.07 -17.42 8.59
CA THR A 385 7.70 -16.19 8.10
C THR A 385 6.76 -15.41 7.18
N PHE A 386 6.08 -16.09 6.25
CA PHE A 386 5.13 -15.47 5.33
C PHE A 386 3.93 -14.85 6.06
N ILE A 387 3.37 -15.57 7.05
CA ILE A 387 2.25 -15.06 7.86
C ILE A 387 2.67 -13.83 8.66
N LEU A 388 3.82 -13.88 9.33
CA LEU A 388 4.36 -12.77 10.12
C LEU A 388 4.66 -11.56 9.24
N GLN A 389 5.22 -11.79 8.05
CA GLN A 389 5.51 -10.74 7.07
C GLN A 389 4.22 -10.02 6.63
N VAL A 390 3.17 -10.76 6.28
CA VAL A 390 1.89 -10.16 5.84
C VAL A 390 1.22 -9.38 6.96
N LEU A 391 1.20 -9.96 8.16
CA LEU A 391 0.67 -9.31 9.35
C LEU A 391 1.39 -7.99 9.60
N ASN A 392 2.73 -8.01 9.57
CA ASN A 392 3.53 -6.82 9.80
C ASN A 392 3.35 -5.77 8.71
N ARG A 393 3.34 -6.18 7.44
CA ARG A 393 3.14 -5.31 6.28
C ARG A 393 1.82 -4.54 6.37
N SER A 394 0.75 -5.25 6.75
CA SER A 394 -0.59 -4.67 6.93
C SER A 394 -0.61 -3.61 8.05
N PHE A 395 0.12 -3.86 9.14
CA PHE A 395 0.26 -2.94 10.27
C PHE A 395 1.14 -1.73 9.91
N LEU A 396 2.23 -1.95 9.16
CA LEU A 396 3.18 -0.92 8.75
C LEU A 396 2.52 0.15 7.89
N TYR A 397 1.94 -0.22 6.74
CA TYR A 397 1.40 0.75 5.80
C TYR A 397 0.08 1.35 6.28
N GLY A 398 -0.82 0.52 6.83
CA GLY A 398 -2.06 0.98 7.45
C GLY A 398 -1.78 1.89 8.65
N GLY A 399 -0.85 1.50 9.52
CA GLY A 399 -0.43 2.27 10.69
C GLY A 399 0.25 3.58 10.32
N ASN A 400 1.10 3.59 9.29
CA ASN A 400 1.69 4.81 8.75
C ASN A 400 0.61 5.81 8.29
N ALA A 401 -0.32 5.36 7.45
CA ALA A 401 -1.40 6.21 6.95
C ALA A 401 -2.29 6.74 8.09
N ALA A 402 -2.69 5.87 9.02
CA ALA A 402 -3.52 6.24 10.16
C ALA A 402 -2.78 7.21 11.09
N PHE A 403 -1.51 6.95 11.41
CA PHE A 403 -0.67 7.82 12.24
C PHE A 403 -0.55 9.22 11.62
N ILE A 404 -0.23 9.32 10.32
CA ILE A 404 -0.13 10.62 9.65
C ILE A 404 -1.47 11.37 9.69
N SER A 405 -2.58 10.63 9.54
CA SER A 405 -3.93 11.19 9.60
C SER A 405 -4.31 11.71 10.99
N ILE A 406 -3.70 11.17 12.06
CA ILE A 406 -3.92 11.54 13.48
C ILE A 406 -2.98 12.68 13.89
N ALA A 407 -1.69 12.53 13.58
CA ALA A 407 -0.63 13.40 14.06
C ALA A 407 -0.57 14.75 13.33
N PHE A 408 -1.03 14.81 12.08
CA PHE A 408 -0.86 15.99 11.23
C PHE A 408 -2.18 16.52 10.64
N PRO A 409 -2.24 17.82 10.28
CA PRO A 409 -3.42 18.43 9.67
C PRO A 409 -3.81 17.75 8.35
N ALA A 410 -5.09 17.46 8.17
CA ALA A 410 -5.62 16.77 6.98
C ALA A 410 -5.32 17.49 5.64
N ARG A 411 -5.11 18.81 5.65
CA ARG A 411 -4.78 19.62 4.46
C ARG A 411 -3.42 19.29 3.82
N HIS A 412 -2.52 18.71 4.59
CA HIS A 412 -1.17 18.32 4.14
C HIS A 412 -1.02 16.80 4.11
N PHE A 413 -2.13 16.06 4.21
CA PHE A 413 -2.10 14.61 4.32
C PHE A 413 -1.41 13.97 3.12
N GLY A 414 -1.79 14.35 1.90
CA GLY A 414 -1.20 13.80 0.68
C GLY A 414 0.30 14.06 0.59
N LYS A 415 0.72 15.31 0.84
CA LYS A 415 2.14 15.71 0.82
C LYS A 415 2.96 15.03 1.90
N LEU A 416 2.46 14.93 3.13
CA LEU A 416 3.18 14.30 4.25
C LEU A 416 3.26 12.78 4.09
N TYR A 417 2.15 12.14 3.71
CA TYR A 417 2.13 10.72 3.38
C TYR A 417 3.07 10.42 2.21
N GLY A 418 2.98 11.20 1.13
CA GLY A 418 3.85 11.07 -0.03
C GLY A 418 5.33 11.29 0.29
N LEU A 419 5.65 12.26 1.14
CA LEU A 419 7.03 12.52 1.56
C LEU A 419 7.58 11.36 2.39
N ALA A 420 6.79 10.85 3.34
CA ALA A 420 7.18 9.71 4.16
C ALA A 420 7.48 8.50 3.28
N MET A 421 6.58 8.14 2.37
CA MET A 421 6.73 7.00 1.46
C MET A 421 7.89 7.20 0.45
N SER A 422 8.09 8.42 -0.05
CA SER A 422 9.15 8.70 -1.03
C SER A 422 10.53 8.64 -0.40
N LEU A 423 10.71 9.22 0.79
CA LEU A 423 12.01 9.21 1.48
C LEU A 423 12.36 7.80 1.95
N SER A 424 11.38 7.05 2.49
CA SER A 424 11.61 5.66 2.89
C SER A 424 11.94 4.75 1.70
N ALA A 425 11.39 5.02 0.51
CA ALA A 425 11.75 4.30 -0.71
C ALA A 425 13.18 4.60 -1.19
N VAL A 426 13.65 5.85 -1.05
CA VAL A 426 15.06 6.20 -1.34
C VAL A 426 15.99 5.47 -0.39
N VAL A 427 15.67 5.41 0.91
CA VAL A 427 16.44 4.61 1.88
C VAL A 427 16.39 3.12 1.50
N SER A 428 15.25 2.64 1.00
CA SER A 428 15.10 1.24 0.59
C SER A 428 16.01 0.86 -0.60
N LEU A 429 16.48 1.82 -1.41
CA LEU A 429 17.48 1.54 -2.45
C LEU A 429 18.82 1.08 -1.87
N LEU A 430 19.09 1.30 -0.59
CA LEU A 430 20.26 0.73 0.10
C LEU A 430 20.29 -0.81 0.07
N GLN A 431 19.16 -1.46 -0.24
CA GLN A 431 19.14 -2.90 -0.48
C GLN A 431 20.10 -3.34 -1.60
N TYR A 432 20.37 -2.50 -2.61
CA TYR A 432 21.26 -2.86 -3.72
C TYR A 432 22.73 -2.98 -3.31
N PRO A 433 23.32 -1.99 -2.61
CA PRO A 433 24.60 -2.18 -1.93
C PRO A 433 24.63 -3.42 -1.04
N CYS A 434 23.56 -3.70 -0.29
CA CYS A 434 23.47 -4.91 0.54
C CYS A 434 23.47 -6.20 -0.30
N PHE A 435 22.80 -6.23 -1.45
CA PHE A 435 22.85 -7.36 -2.39
C PHE A 435 24.23 -7.51 -3.05
N ALA A 436 24.89 -6.41 -3.39
CA ALA A 436 26.26 -6.45 -3.91
C ALA A 436 27.24 -6.99 -2.86
N LEU A 437 27.08 -6.60 -1.60
CA LEU A 437 27.86 -7.12 -0.48
C LEU A 437 27.61 -8.63 -0.29
N ASN A 438 26.36 -9.08 -0.47
CA ASN A 438 26.02 -10.52 -0.43
C ASN A 438 26.75 -11.32 -1.51
N LYS A 439 26.85 -10.78 -2.75
CA LYS A 439 27.63 -11.42 -3.83
C LYS A 439 29.13 -11.53 -3.47
N VAL A 440 29.68 -10.57 -2.74
CA VAL A 440 31.09 -10.59 -2.27
C VAL A 440 31.29 -11.56 -1.10
N LEU A 441 30.28 -11.77 -0.25
CA LEU A 441 30.31 -12.67 0.91
C LEU A 441 29.93 -14.13 0.60
N GLY A 442 30.01 -14.55 -0.67
CA GLY A 442 29.79 -15.95 -1.07
C GLY A 442 28.34 -16.30 -1.40
N GLY A 443 27.46 -15.31 -1.59
CA GLY A 443 26.10 -15.52 -2.10
C GLY A 443 25.12 -16.08 -1.06
N ASP A 444 25.40 -15.92 0.23
CA ASP A 444 24.52 -16.38 1.31
C ASP A 444 23.48 -15.29 1.70
N PRO A 445 22.23 -15.34 1.21
CA PRO A 445 21.17 -14.40 1.63
C PRO A 445 20.91 -14.38 3.14
N PHE A 446 21.41 -15.34 3.92
CA PHE A 446 21.31 -15.34 5.38
C PHE A 446 22.29 -14.38 6.06
N CYS A 447 23.48 -14.14 5.51
CA CYS A 447 24.47 -13.23 6.10
C CYS A 447 24.02 -11.76 6.14
N VAL A 448 23.00 -11.39 5.34
CA VAL A 448 22.43 -10.04 5.30
C VAL A 448 21.02 -9.98 5.93
N ASN A 449 20.39 -11.15 6.15
CA ASN A 449 19.14 -11.24 6.89
C ASN A 449 19.38 -11.25 8.43
N GLN A 450 20.59 -11.60 8.90
CA GLN A 450 21.07 -11.30 10.27
C GLN A 450 21.35 -9.80 10.41
#